data_AF-A0A534R461-F1
#
_entry.id   AF-A0A534R461-F1
#
_cell.length_a   1.000
_cell.length_b   1.000
_cell.length_c   1.000
_cell.angle_alpha   90.00
_cell.angle_beta   90.00
_cell.angle_gamma   90.00
#
_symmetry.space_group_name_H-M   'P 1'
#
loop_
_entity.id
_entity.type
_entity.pdbx_description
1 polymer ?
#
loop_
_entity_poly.entity_id
_entity_poly.type
_entity_poly.pdbx_seq_one_letter_code
_entity_poly.pdbx_strand_id
1 'polypeptide(L)'
;MKVQKLLGDRMGKDVWFYSFTLEPEKDSPEVLAEYAKRFGVGPGWLFVTGNPEDLETLRQNLGFAWSDPVLDADLTNHVGTVKMGNEPRGWWAASPSLTEPRQIARLLVWMAPEPGQSGTIGHLPEDGESVP
;
A
#
# COMPACT_ATOMS: atom_id res chain seq x y z
N MET A 1 7.81 4.26 4.86
CA MET A 1 8.64 3.59 5.88
C MET A 1 7.98 3.41 7.26
N LYS A 2 7.31 4.42 7.83
CA LYS A 2 6.75 4.32 9.19
C LYS A 2 5.70 3.20 9.33
N VAL A 3 4.75 3.11 8.41
CA VAL A 3 3.71 2.05 8.40
C VAL A 3 4.34 0.65 8.33
N GLN A 4 5.31 0.43 7.43
CA GLN A 4 6.03 -0.85 7.33
C GLN A 4 6.67 -1.25 8.67
N LYS A 5 7.31 -0.30 9.36
CA LYS A 5 7.92 -0.56 10.68
C LYS A 5 6.88 -0.97 11.73
N LEU A 6 5.72 -0.33 11.74
CA LEU A 6 4.62 -0.62 12.68
C LEU A 6 4.00 -2.01 12.45
N LEU A 7 4.01 -2.49 11.21
CA LEU A 7 3.50 -3.82 10.85
C LEU A 7 4.52 -4.94 11.15
N GLY A 8 5.80 -4.59 11.25
CA GLY A 8 6.87 -5.49 11.67
C GLY A 8 6.86 -6.83 10.93
N ASP A 9 6.77 -7.91 11.71
CA ASP A 9 6.86 -9.30 11.25
C ASP A 9 5.72 -9.77 10.33
N ARG A 10 4.67 -8.97 10.16
CA ARG A 10 3.57 -9.25 9.23
C ARG A 10 3.95 -8.97 7.77
N MET A 11 4.91 -8.07 7.56
CA MET A 11 5.40 -7.72 6.24
C MET A 11 6.00 -8.95 5.55
N GLY A 12 5.49 -9.27 4.36
CA GLY A 12 5.94 -10.40 3.57
C GLY A 12 5.37 -11.76 3.98
N LYS A 13 4.50 -11.82 5.01
CA LYS A 13 3.84 -13.05 5.46
C LYS A 13 2.35 -13.06 5.16
N ASP A 14 1.66 -12.00 5.57
CA ASP A 14 0.23 -11.82 5.39
C ASP A 14 -0.16 -10.37 5.07
N VAL A 15 0.81 -9.45 5.09
CA VAL A 15 0.70 -8.10 4.53
C VAL A 15 1.84 -7.86 3.54
N TRP A 16 1.50 -7.36 2.35
CA TRP A 16 2.46 -6.95 1.33
C TRP A 16 2.14 -5.56 0.83
N PHE A 17 3.18 -4.79 0.53
CA PHE A 17 3.05 -3.50 -0.15
C PHE A 17 3.58 -3.59 -1.57
N TYR A 18 2.87 -2.94 -2.47
CA TYR A 18 3.25 -2.81 -3.87
C TYR A 18 3.22 -1.33 -4.23
N SER A 19 4.29 -0.84 -4.83
CA SER A 19 4.36 0.49 -5.43
C SER A 19 4.71 0.29 -6.88
N PHE A 20 3.88 0.78 -7.81
CA PHE A 20 4.16 0.67 -9.24
C PHE A 20 4.37 2.05 -9.85
N THR A 21 5.24 2.13 -10.85
CA THR A 21 5.59 3.37 -11.53
C THR A 21 4.47 3.86 -12.47
N LEU A 22 4.46 5.17 -12.74
CA LEU A 22 3.69 5.79 -13.82
C LEU A 22 4.49 5.93 -15.13
N GLU A 23 5.81 5.69 -15.08
CA GLU A 23 6.75 5.92 -16.18
C GLU A 23 7.62 4.67 -16.42
N PRO A 24 7.03 3.52 -16.82
CA PRO A 24 7.74 2.25 -16.98
C PRO A 24 8.89 2.28 -17.99
N GLU A 25 8.87 3.21 -18.95
CA GLU A 25 9.95 3.41 -19.93
C GLU A 25 11.21 4.03 -19.30
N LYS A 26 11.07 4.71 -18.16
CA LYS A 26 12.17 5.35 -17.42
C LYS A 26 12.56 4.53 -16.18
N ASP A 27 11.57 3.96 -15.51
CA ASP A 27 11.74 3.25 -14.26
C ASP A 27 11.95 1.75 -14.49
N SER A 28 13.18 1.39 -14.86
CA SER A 28 13.59 0.00 -14.98
C SER A 28 13.62 -0.72 -13.61
N PRO A 29 13.64 -2.07 -13.59
CA PRO A 29 13.78 -2.82 -12.35
C PRO A 29 15.00 -2.40 -11.52
N GLU A 30 16.13 -2.10 -12.17
CA GLU A 30 17.36 -1.66 -11.53
C GLU A 30 17.19 -0.27 -10.88
N VAL A 31 16.58 0.68 -11.60
CA VAL A 31 16.28 2.03 -11.09
C VAL A 31 15.37 1.94 -9.86
N LEU A 32 14.31 1.13 -9.94
CA LEU A 32 13.37 0.94 -8.84
C LEU A 32 14.01 0.22 -7.63
N ALA A 33 14.93 -0.72 -7.87
CA ALA A 33 15.67 -1.38 -6.80
C ALA A 33 16.61 -0.39 -6.07
N GLU A 34 17.29 0.48 -6.80
CA GLU A 34 18.09 1.56 -6.22
C GLU A 34 17.22 2.54 -5.42
N TYR A 35 16.06 2.91 -5.96
CA TYR A 35 15.08 3.75 -5.27
C TYR A 35 14.62 3.10 -3.96
N ALA A 36 14.19 1.85 -4.00
CA ALA A 36 13.75 1.10 -2.82
C ALA A 36 14.85 1.04 -1.74
N LYS A 37 16.10 0.77 -2.15
CA LYS A 37 17.26 0.77 -1.24
C LYS A 37 17.50 2.14 -0.62
N ARG A 38 17.42 3.22 -1.40
CA ARG A 38 17.60 4.60 -0.91
C ARG A 38 16.61 4.98 0.18
N PHE A 39 15.36 4.51 0.06
CA PHE A 39 14.32 4.75 1.06
C PHE A 39 14.28 3.72 2.19
N GLY A 40 15.19 2.74 2.17
CA GLY A 40 15.33 1.72 3.22
C GLY A 40 14.19 0.71 3.25
N VAL A 41 13.54 0.49 2.11
CA VAL A 41 12.41 -0.44 1.95
C VAL A 41 12.82 -1.84 2.40
N GLY A 42 12.10 -2.39 3.39
CA GLY A 42 12.35 -3.74 3.91
C GLY A 42 11.60 -4.84 3.14
N PRO A 43 11.77 -6.11 3.55
CA PRO A 43 11.04 -7.25 2.98
C PRO A 43 9.51 -7.05 2.96
N GLY A 44 8.84 -7.70 2.00
CA GLY A 44 7.39 -7.62 1.84
C GLY A 44 6.87 -6.33 1.17
N TRP A 45 7.74 -5.42 0.76
CA TRP A 45 7.38 -4.25 -0.05
C TRP A 45 8.14 -4.27 -1.38
N LEU A 46 7.40 -4.38 -2.47
CA LEU A 46 7.94 -4.43 -3.82
C LEU A 46 7.68 -3.14 -4.60
N PHE A 47 8.67 -2.73 -5.38
CA PHE A 47 8.56 -1.69 -6.39
C PHE A 47 8.50 -2.37 -7.76
N VAL A 48 7.45 -2.07 -8.52
CA VAL A 48 7.05 -2.84 -9.70
C VAL A 48 7.01 -1.94 -10.93
N THR A 49 7.49 -2.47 -12.05
CA THR A 49 7.37 -1.89 -13.40
C THR A 49 6.92 -3.00 -14.35
N GLY A 50 6.52 -2.66 -15.58
CA GLY A 50 5.99 -3.64 -16.51
C GLY A 50 5.46 -3.03 -17.81
N ASN A 51 4.53 -3.74 -18.45
CA ASN A 51 3.86 -3.26 -19.65
C ASN A 51 3.03 -2.00 -19.32
N PRO A 52 3.19 -0.90 -20.08
CA PRO A 52 2.42 0.33 -19.86
C PRO A 52 0.90 0.14 -19.83
N GLU A 53 0.35 -0.72 -20.68
CA GLU A 53 -1.11 -0.96 -20.76
C GLU A 53 -1.64 -1.66 -19.50
N ASP A 54 -0.86 -2.59 -18.95
CA ASP A 54 -1.20 -3.30 -17.71
C ASP A 54 -1.14 -2.35 -16.51
N LEU A 55 -0.12 -1.49 -16.44
CA LEU A 55 0.01 -0.50 -15.37
C LEU A 55 -1.10 0.55 -15.42
N GLU A 56 -1.50 1.00 -16.62
CA GLU A 56 -2.63 1.91 -16.78
C GLU A 56 -3.95 1.24 -16.36
N THR A 57 -4.15 -0.03 -16.73
CA THR A 57 -5.31 -0.80 -16.30
C THR A 57 -5.38 -0.92 -14.77
N LEU A 58 -4.24 -1.16 -14.11
CA LEU A 58 -4.16 -1.18 -12.64
C LEU A 58 -4.48 0.19 -12.03
N ARG A 59 -3.88 1.26 -12.57
CA ARG A 59 -4.08 2.63 -12.09
C ARG A 59 -5.55 3.02 -12.11
N GLN A 60 -6.24 2.77 -13.22
CA GLN A 60 -7.67 3.05 -13.37
C GLN A 60 -8.52 2.21 -12.42
N ASN A 61 -8.34 0.89 -12.41
CA ASN A 61 -9.19 -0.03 -11.63
C ASN A 61 -9.00 0.10 -10.11
N LEU A 62 -7.82 0.51 -9.66
CA LEU A 62 -7.56 0.76 -8.23
C LEU A 62 -8.00 2.16 -7.77
N GLY A 63 -8.44 3.02 -8.70
CA GLY A 63 -8.92 4.36 -8.42
C GLY A 63 -7.79 5.38 -8.23
N PHE A 64 -6.64 5.17 -8.86
CA PHE A 64 -5.53 6.13 -8.92
C PHE A 64 -5.61 7.01 -10.17
N ALA A 65 -6.84 7.37 -10.56
CA ALA A 65 -7.14 8.15 -11.74
C ALA A 65 -8.19 9.22 -11.45
N TRP A 66 -8.14 10.30 -12.23
CA TRP A 66 -9.12 11.37 -12.23
C TRP A 66 -10.16 11.14 -13.31
N SER A 67 -11.43 11.49 -13.02
CA SER A 67 -12.49 11.44 -14.04
C SER A 67 -12.35 12.53 -15.10
N ASP A 68 -11.60 13.61 -14.81
CA ASP A 68 -11.25 14.65 -15.78
C ASP A 68 -9.99 14.22 -16.56
N PRO A 69 -10.08 14.01 -17.89
CA PRO A 69 -8.95 13.53 -18.69
C PRO A 69 -7.75 14.48 -18.73
N VAL A 70 -7.97 15.79 -18.57
CA VAL A 70 -6.88 16.78 -18.56
C VAL A 70 -6.11 16.69 -17.25
N LEU A 71 -6.81 16.53 -16.13
CA LEU A 71 -6.18 16.32 -14.82
C LEU A 71 -5.53 14.95 -14.69
N ASP A 72 -6.08 13.93 -15.36
CA ASP A 72 -5.56 12.56 -15.35
C ASP A 72 -4.30 12.39 -16.19
N ALA A 73 -4.20 13.14 -17.30
CA ALA A 73 -3.02 13.13 -18.18
C ALA A 73 -1.79 13.82 -17.56
N ASP A 74 -1.96 14.62 -16.51
CA ASP A 74 -0.86 15.22 -15.78
C ASP A 74 -0.28 14.23 -14.76
N LEU A 75 0.79 13.53 -15.15
CA LEU A 75 1.47 12.55 -14.30
C LEU A 75 2.12 13.14 -13.03
N THR A 76 2.24 14.48 -12.94
CA THR A 76 2.72 15.15 -11.73
C THR A 76 1.62 15.32 -10.68
N ASN A 77 0.36 15.09 -11.08
CA ASN A 77 -0.78 15.13 -10.19
C ASN A 77 -0.95 13.79 -9.48
N HIS A 78 -1.12 13.83 -8.16
CA HIS A 78 -1.22 12.64 -7.34
C HIS A 78 -2.57 12.60 -6.63
N VAL A 79 -3.34 11.52 -6.84
CA VAL A 79 -4.59 11.25 -6.10
C VAL A 79 -4.36 11.23 -4.58
N GLY A 80 -3.13 10.91 -4.16
CA GLY A 80 -2.70 11.07 -2.77
C GLY A 80 -3.32 10.04 -1.82
N THR A 81 -3.75 8.89 -2.33
CA THR A 81 -4.36 7.80 -1.57
C THR A 81 -3.47 6.55 -1.56
N VAL A 82 -3.65 5.72 -0.54
CA VAL A 82 -3.17 4.33 -0.51
C VAL A 82 -4.39 3.41 -0.57
N LYS A 83 -4.33 2.42 -1.47
CA LYS A 83 -5.37 1.39 -1.62
C LYS A 83 -4.94 0.12 -0.88
N MET A 84 -5.89 -0.53 -0.23
CA MET A 84 -5.67 -1.76 0.52
C MET A 84 -6.73 -2.78 0.14
N GLY A 85 -6.33 -4.05 0.02
CA GLY A 85 -7.22 -5.15 -0.35
C GLY A 85 -6.97 -6.39 0.49
N ASN A 86 -8.04 -7.07 0.88
CA ASN A 86 -8.02 -8.44 1.40
C ASN A 86 -8.85 -9.29 0.44
N GLU A 87 -8.19 -9.92 -0.52
CA GLU A 87 -8.85 -10.65 -1.61
C GLU A 87 -9.70 -11.84 -1.11
N PRO A 88 -9.22 -12.70 -0.19
CA PRO A 88 -10.05 -13.81 0.30
C PRO A 88 -11.35 -13.38 0.98
N ARG A 89 -11.40 -12.15 1.51
CA ARG A 89 -12.61 -11.56 2.12
C ARG A 89 -13.38 -10.63 1.18
N GLY A 90 -12.83 -10.31 0.01
CA GLY A 90 -13.37 -9.31 -0.92
C GLY A 90 -13.38 -7.89 -0.36
N TRP A 91 -12.57 -7.59 0.65
CA TRP A 91 -12.56 -6.28 1.30
C TRP A 91 -11.59 -5.33 0.63
N TRP A 92 -12.03 -4.10 0.43
CA TRP A 92 -11.23 -3.02 -0.12
C TRP A 92 -11.43 -1.77 0.70
N ALA A 93 -10.33 -1.07 1.01
CA ALA A 93 -10.35 0.22 1.65
C ALA A 93 -9.33 1.15 1.01
N ALA A 94 -9.47 2.44 1.31
CA ALA A 94 -8.48 3.44 0.97
C ALA A 94 -8.27 4.38 2.14
N SER A 95 -7.08 4.98 2.20
CA SER A 95 -6.76 6.04 3.16
C SER A 95 -5.94 7.11 2.44
N PRO A 96 -6.09 8.40 2.80
CA PRO A 96 -5.14 9.41 2.36
C PRO A 96 -3.71 9.03 2.75
N SER A 97 -2.76 9.19 1.83
CA SER A 97 -1.35 8.82 2.02
C SER A 97 -0.66 9.60 3.15
N LEU A 98 -1.17 10.79 3.48
CA LEU A 98 -0.70 11.66 4.56
C LEU A 98 -1.41 11.40 5.90
N THR A 99 -2.33 10.43 5.96
CA THR A 99 -2.91 9.99 7.22
C THR A 99 -1.80 9.52 8.18
N GLU A 100 -2.02 9.75 9.47
CA GLU A 100 -1.05 9.37 10.50
C GLU A 100 -0.71 7.87 10.39
N PRO A 101 0.59 7.49 10.36
CA PRO A 101 1.01 6.13 10.06
C PRO A 101 0.39 5.03 10.94
N ARG A 102 0.18 5.29 12.24
CA ARG A 102 -0.47 4.36 13.15
C ARG A 102 -1.91 4.09 12.72
N GLN A 103 -2.67 5.10 12.30
CA GLN A 103 -4.03 4.90 11.77
C GLN A 103 -4.06 4.03 10.52
N ILE A 104 -3.13 4.24 9.58
CA ILE A 104 -3.00 3.40 8.38
C ILE A 104 -2.68 1.96 8.78
N ALA A 105 -1.76 1.75 9.73
CA ALA A 105 -1.40 0.43 10.22
C ALA A 105 -2.58 -0.28 10.92
N ARG A 106 -3.34 0.45 11.75
CA ARG A 106 -4.55 -0.09 12.41
C ARG A 106 -5.61 -0.53 11.40
N LEU A 107 -5.80 0.25 10.34
CA LEU A 107 -6.72 -0.12 9.26
C LEU A 107 -6.27 -1.41 8.57
N LEU A 108 -4.98 -1.56 8.27
CA LEU A 108 -4.42 -2.78 7.68
C LEU A 108 -4.59 -4.00 8.59
N VAL A 109 -4.33 -3.87 9.90
CA VAL A 109 -4.53 -4.96 10.86
C VAL A 109 -6.01 -5.34 10.94
N TRP A 110 -6.91 -4.35 10.96
CA TRP A 110 -8.36 -4.61 10.93
C TRP A 110 -8.80 -5.30 9.63
N MET A 111 -8.23 -4.92 8.48
CA MET A 111 -8.52 -5.54 7.19
C MET A 111 -7.95 -6.96 7.06
N ALA A 112 -6.86 -7.26 7.76
CA ALA A 112 -6.20 -8.55 7.77
C ALA A 112 -6.05 -9.06 9.21
N PRO A 113 -7.15 -9.40 9.91
CA PRO A 113 -7.08 -9.84 11.29
C PRO A 113 -6.42 -11.22 11.39
N GLU A 114 -5.68 -11.47 12.46
CA GLU A 114 -5.14 -12.79 12.76
C GLU A 114 -6.27 -13.78 13.10
N PRO A 115 -6.05 -15.10 12.91
CA PRO A 115 -7.00 -16.11 13.36
C PRO A 115 -7.33 -15.94 14.86
N GLY A 116 -8.60 -15.74 15.18
CA GLY A 116 -9.07 -15.52 16.56
C GLY A 116 -9.18 -14.05 16.99
N GLN A 117 -8.65 -13.09 16.23
CA GLN A 117 -8.96 -11.67 16.43
C GLN A 117 -10.32 -11.34 15.81
N SER A 118 -11.32 -11.07 16.64
CA SER A 118 -12.64 -10.58 16.23
C SER A 118 -12.94 -9.28 16.97
N GLY A 119 -13.16 -8.19 16.21
CA GLY A 119 -13.89 -7.02 16.71
C GLY A 119 -13.10 -5.90 17.40
N THR A 120 -11.76 -5.93 17.44
CA THR A 120 -10.98 -4.80 17.97
C THR A 120 -10.44 -3.90 16.86
N ILE A 121 -10.39 -2.59 17.12
CA ILE A 121 -9.65 -1.63 16.29
C ILE A 121 -8.21 -2.14 16.21
N GLY A 122 -7.68 -2.32 15.00
CA GLY A 122 -6.47 -3.10 14.72
C GLY A 122 -5.38 -2.93 15.76
N HIS A 123 -5.24 -3.93 16.63
CA HIS A 123 -4.30 -3.88 17.75
C HIS A 123 -2.88 -3.97 17.22
N LEU A 124 -2.07 -2.94 17.44
CA LEU A 124 -0.65 -2.97 17.05
C LEU A 124 0.17 -3.62 18.16
N PRO A 125 1.34 -4.21 17.85
CA PRO A 125 2.19 -4.89 18.83
C PRO A 125 2.56 -4.03 20.07
N GLU A 126 2.52 -2.71 19.91
CA GLU A 126 2.87 -1.72 20.93
C GLU A 126 1.67 -1.26 21.78
N ASP A 127 0.44 -1.66 21.43
CA ASP A 127 -0.79 -1.19 22.10
C ASP A 127 -1.02 -1.87 23.47
N GLY A 128 -0.25 -2.92 23.85
CA GLY A 128 -0.36 -3.69 25.10
C GLY A 128 -1.61 -4.59 25.14
N GLU A 129 -1.63 -5.73 25.85
CA GLU A 129 -2.76 -6.69 25.75
C GLU A 129 -4.14 -6.03 25.77
N SER A 130 -4.98 -6.38 24.79
CA SER A 130 -6.38 -5.99 24.79
C SER A 130 -7.05 -6.57 26.03
N VAL A 131 -7.50 -5.69 26.94
CA VAL A 131 -8.30 -6.09 28.10
C VAL A 131 -9.59 -6.74 27.58
N PRO A 132 -9.95 -7.95 28.08
CA PRO A 132 -11.10 -8.70 27.61
C PRO A 132 -12.45 -7.98 27.79
#